data_AF-A0A142Y7R2-F1
#
_entry.id   AF-A0A142Y7R2-F1
#
_cell.length_a   1.000
_cell.length_b   1.000
_cell.length_c   1.000
_cell.angle_alpha   90.00
_cell.angle_beta   90.00
_cell.angle_gamma   90.00
#
_symmetry.space_group_name_H-M   'P 1'
#
loop_
_entity.id
_entity.type
_entity.pdbx_description
1 polymer ?
#
loop_
_entity_poly.entity_id
_entity_poly.type
_entity_poly.pdbx_seq_one_letter_code
_entity_poly.pdbx_strand_id
1 'polypeptide(L)'
;MMASCMDANPAMTPDAMMELIAQCPPGPWPNGWGTWDNTIEAHQRLVDQFIDNLKPSHATYSQERGIVIAGGGLKYFPSVWVNVNLLRHFGCTLPIQLWYLGDGEMDPYMKRLLAPLGVECVDAREVEKEHPCRILCGWELKLFATLHSPFAQVLFLDADNGVVCDPTYLFECDEYKRHGAVFWPDYACWTLKPGVWRIFGMPDMAEPEVAEHERAFESGQYLIDKRRCDRELRLSLLYAEHSDFTFQHVYGDKECFHLGWRRLGSEYAMPSAGPGWNVHTIVQYDFRGQILFQHRCQDKWRFGGNRFNDSLANEQFCFDLVHSLASMWSGVLWRNEQPTSNEQSLIESIQGKKAIYRRVGYDERVLQFDGDRMIGEGAAECERCWHVNQVDSGMVLTLSRVDRPTCHLRQRDPQTWTGQWLEYERMPIELVFLDT
;
A
#
# COMPACT_ATOMS: atom_id res chain seq x y z
N MET A 1 -0.39 35.12 0.02
CA MET A 1 -1.46 34.12 0.20
C MET A 1 -0.95 32.83 -0.39
N MET A 2 -1.13 31.70 0.29
CA MET A 2 -0.89 30.39 -0.36
C MET A 2 -1.88 30.26 -1.51
N ALA A 3 -1.43 29.78 -2.66
CA ALA A 3 -2.30 29.53 -3.81
C ALA A 3 -3.36 28.47 -3.44
N SER A 4 -4.61 28.70 -3.82
CA SER A 4 -5.71 27.77 -3.57
C SER A 4 -6.03 26.97 -4.83
N CYS A 5 -6.28 25.67 -4.69
CA CYS A 5 -6.76 24.85 -5.82
C CYS A 5 -8.01 25.45 -6.48
N MET A 6 -8.82 26.16 -5.68
CA MET A 6 -10.05 26.82 -6.13
C MET A 6 -9.82 28.06 -7.00
N ASP A 7 -8.58 28.53 -7.12
CA ASP A 7 -8.21 29.62 -8.03
C ASP A 7 -8.14 29.14 -9.50
N ALA A 8 -8.12 27.82 -9.73
CA ALA A 8 -8.13 27.21 -11.05
C ALA A 8 -9.39 27.61 -11.82
N ASN A 9 -9.22 28.03 -13.08
CA ASN A 9 -10.35 28.34 -13.97
C ASN A 9 -9.99 28.00 -15.43
N PRO A 10 -10.99 27.71 -16.29
CA PRO A 10 -10.75 27.26 -17.66
C PRO A 10 -10.17 28.35 -18.57
N ALA A 11 -10.10 29.60 -18.13
CA ALA A 11 -9.50 30.71 -18.88
C ALA A 11 -8.00 30.93 -18.57
N MET A 12 -7.43 30.21 -17.59
CA MET A 12 -6.00 30.25 -17.32
C MET A 12 -5.21 29.68 -18.49
N THR A 13 -4.01 30.22 -18.72
CA THR A 13 -3.06 29.59 -19.64
C THR A 13 -2.60 28.24 -19.06
N PRO A 14 -2.19 27.28 -19.91
CA PRO A 14 -1.61 26.02 -19.45
C PRO A 14 -0.41 26.25 -18.50
N ASP A 15 0.46 27.22 -18.79
CA ASP A 15 1.62 27.51 -17.94
C ASP A 15 1.21 28.01 -16.53
N ALA A 16 0.19 28.88 -16.45
CA ALA A 16 -0.33 29.31 -15.16
C ALA A 16 -1.02 28.16 -14.40
N MET A 17 -1.66 27.22 -15.11
CA MET A 17 -2.24 26.02 -14.52
C MET A 17 -1.15 25.09 -13.97
N MET A 18 -0.03 24.91 -14.70
CA MET A 18 1.12 24.14 -14.23
C MET A 18 1.72 24.74 -12.94
N GLU A 19 1.92 26.06 -12.91
CA GLU A 19 2.40 26.76 -11.71
C GLU A 19 1.45 26.57 -10.52
N LEU A 20 0.14 26.61 -10.76
CA LEU A 20 -0.87 26.37 -9.74
C LEU A 20 -0.81 24.93 -9.20
N ILE A 21 -0.72 23.93 -10.08
CA ILE A 21 -0.59 22.51 -9.71
C ILE A 21 0.66 22.27 -8.85
N ALA A 22 1.77 22.94 -9.16
CA ALA A 22 3.02 22.79 -8.42
C ALA A 22 3.01 23.47 -7.04
N GLN A 23 2.21 24.54 -6.86
CA GLN A 23 2.17 25.32 -5.62
C GLN A 23 1.05 24.88 -4.66
N CYS A 24 0.01 24.26 -5.19
CA CYS A 24 -1.13 23.82 -4.40
C CYS A 24 -0.96 22.40 -3.85
N PRO A 25 -1.50 22.11 -2.66
CA PRO A 25 -1.66 20.72 -2.23
C PRO A 25 -2.60 19.98 -3.19
N PRO A 26 -2.58 18.63 -3.20
CA PRO A 26 -3.53 17.84 -3.98
C PRO A 26 -4.98 18.10 -3.59
N GLY A 27 -5.74 18.76 -4.47
CA GLY A 27 -7.18 18.95 -4.37
C GLY A 27 -7.74 19.54 -3.05
N PRO A 28 -9.06 19.66 -2.92
CA PRO A 28 -10.05 19.49 -4.00
C PRO A 28 -9.93 20.59 -5.06
N TRP A 29 -10.07 20.20 -6.33
CA TRP A 29 -10.10 21.11 -7.48
C TRP A 29 -11.55 21.48 -7.85
N PRO A 30 -11.78 22.56 -8.62
CA PRO A 30 -13.10 22.90 -9.12
C PRO A 30 -13.75 21.76 -9.92
N ASN A 31 -15.08 21.74 -9.93
CA ASN A 31 -15.84 20.75 -10.69
C ASN A 31 -15.48 20.76 -12.17
N GLY A 32 -15.18 19.59 -12.73
CA GLY A 32 -14.79 19.42 -14.13
C GLY A 32 -13.35 19.84 -14.44
N TRP A 33 -12.54 20.23 -13.45
CA TRP A 33 -11.16 20.67 -13.64
C TRP A 33 -10.33 19.73 -14.52
N GLY A 34 -10.40 18.41 -14.31
CA GLY A 34 -9.66 17.43 -15.12
C GLY A 34 -10.11 17.36 -16.58
N THR A 35 -11.29 17.87 -16.91
CA THR A 35 -11.83 17.85 -18.28
C THR A 35 -11.61 19.16 -19.05
N TRP A 36 -11.02 20.19 -18.42
CA TRP A 36 -10.75 21.45 -19.11
C TRP A 36 -9.54 21.32 -20.03
N ASP A 37 -9.62 21.92 -21.22
CA ASP A 37 -8.55 21.87 -22.23
C ASP A 37 -7.22 22.39 -21.68
N ASN A 38 -7.24 23.49 -20.91
CA ASN A 38 -6.04 24.06 -20.30
C ASN A 38 -5.43 23.16 -19.22
N THR A 39 -6.24 22.41 -18.47
CA THR A 39 -5.76 21.42 -17.49
C THR A 39 -5.13 20.21 -18.17
N ILE A 40 -5.77 19.69 -19.23
CA ILE A 40 -5.24 18.57 -20.01
C ILE A 40 -3.90 18.97 -20.64
N GLU A 41 -3.85 20.13 -21.30
CA GLU A 41 -2.62 20.64 -21.90
C GLU A 41 -1.52 20.89 -20.85
N ALA A 42 -1.87 21.41 -19.67
CA ALA A 42 -0.91 21.58 -18.58
C ALA A 42 -0.29 20.24 -18.13
N HIS A 43 -1.09 19.17 -17.99
CA HIS A 43 -0.57 17.85 -17.62
C HIS A 43 0.28 17.22 -18.73
N GLN A 44 -0.07 17.43 -20.00
CA GLN A 44 0.76 17.00 -21.13
C GLN A 44 2.13 17.70 -21.09
N ARG A 45 2.14 19.03 -20.91
CA ARG A 45 3.38 19.80 -20.78
C ARG A 45 4.21 19.42 -19.55
N LEU A 46 3.57 19.10 -18.42
CA LEU A 46 4.25 18.57 -17.22
C LEU A 46 4.98 17.26 -17.52
N VAL A 47 4.31 16.34 -18.21
CA VAL A 47 4.89 15.05 -18.64
C VAL A 47 6.04 15.28 -19.62
N ASP A 48 5.87 16.16 -20.60
CA ASP A 48 6.90 16.47 -21.59
C ASP A 48 8.15 17.07 -20.91
N GLN A 49 7.96 18.04 -20.01
CA GLN A 49 9.03 18.60 -19.21
C GLN A 49 9.73 17.55 -18.34
N PHE A 50 8.97 16.61 -17.77
CA PHE A 50 9.56 15.53 -16.99
C PHE A 50 10.43 14.61 -17.85
N ILE A 51 9.94 14.22 -19.04
CA ILE A 51 10.67 13.37 -19.99
C ILE A 51 11.95 14.06 -20.48
N ASP A 52 11.87 15.35 -20.84
CA ASP A 52 13.02 16.13 -21.31
C ASP A 52 14.12 16.25 -20.24
N ASN A 53 13.72 16.24 -18.96
CA ASN A 53 14.64 16.31 -17.83
C ASN A 53 15.05 14.93 -17.27
N LEU A 54 14.58 13.84 -17.86
CA LEU A 54 14.78 12.50 -17.34
C LEU A 54 16.23 12.03 -17.57
N LYS A 55 17.02 12.04 -16.49
CA LYS A 55 18.39 11.52 -16.52
C LYS A 55 18.43 10.02 -16.22
N PRO A 56 19.39 9.27 -16.81
CA PRO A 56 19.66 7.90 -16.41
C PRO A 56 19.85 7.79 -14.91
N SER A 57 19.20 6.81 -14.30
CA SER A 57 19.39 6.52 -12.88
C SER A 57 20.75 5.88 -12.63
N HIS A 58 21.37 6.29 -11.53
CA HIS A 58 22.57 5.66 -10.98
C HIS A 58 22.24 4.85 -9.71
N ALA A 59 20.97 4.45 -9.57
CA ALA A 59 20.53 3.65 -8.44
C ALA A 59 21.36 2.37 -8.33
N THR A 60 21.79 2.08 -7.12
CA THR A 60 22.37 0.79 -6.77
C THR A 60 21.37 0.06 -5.88
N TYR A 61 21.26 -1.24 -6.11
CA TYR A 61 20.30 -2.09 -5.41
C TYR A 61 21.08 -3.03 -4.49
N SER A 62 20.71 -3.08 -3.21
CA SER A 62 21.40 -3.92 -2.23
C SER A 62 21.04 -5.39 -2.34
N GLN A 63 19.95 -5.71 -3.06
CA GLN A 63 19.47 -7.07 -3.29
C GLN A 63 19.13 -7.27 -4.76
N GLU A 64 19.40 -8.46 -5.30
CA GLU A 64 19.22 -8.72 -6.74
C GLU A 64 17.75 -8.94 -7.12
N ARG A 65 17.01 -9.73 -6.34
CA ARG A 65 15.62 -10.12 -6.59
C ARG A 65 14.82 -10.07 -5.29
N GLY A 66 13.56 -9.67 -5.39
CA GLY A 66 12.64 -9.75 -4.27
C GLY A 66 11.19 -9.56 -4.67
N ILE A 67 10.32 -9.77 -3.70
CA ILE A 67 8.87 -9.59 -3.84
C ILE A 67 8.47 -8.35 -3.06
N VAL A 68 7.63 -7.51 -3.67
CA VAL A 68 7.01 -6.36 -3.03
C VAL A 68 5.51 -6.59 -2.96
N ILE A 69 4.94 -6.40 -1.78
CA ILE A 69 3.50 -6.45 -1.53
C ILE A 69 3.09 -5.12 -0.92
N ALA A 70 2.02 -4.51 -1.41
CA ALA A 70 1.39 -3.38 -0.74
C ALA A 70 0.17 -3.87 0.06
N GLY A 71 0.10 -3.53 1.34
CA GLY A 71 -1.06 -3.89 2.16
C GLY A 71 -0.87 -3.72 3.65
N GLY A 72 -1.99 -3.74 4.34
CA GLY A 72 -2.08 -3.62 5.79
C GLY A 72 -3.52 -3.44 6.24
N GLY A 73 -3.68 -3.17 7.52
CA GLY A 73 -4.94 -2.99 8.21
C GLY A 73 -5.81 -4.25 8.19
N LEU A 74 -6.99 -4.15 8.79
CA LEU A 74 -7.95 -5.25 8.82
C LEU A 74 -8.39 -5.68 7.41
N LYS A 75 -8.38 -4.74 6.44
CA LYS A 75 -8.86 -4.99 5.09
C LYS A 75 -7.93 -5.91 4.28
N TYR A 76 -6.60 -5.73 4.37
CA TYR A 76 -5.66 -6.44 3.50
C TYR A 76 -4.75 -7.42 4.23
N PHE A 77 -4.52 -7.26 5.54
CA PHE A 77 -3.57 -8.12 6.26
C PHE A 77 -3.91 -9.62 6.22
N PRO A 78 -5.19 -10.07 6.30
CA PRO A 78 -5.49 -11.48 6.11
C PRO A 78 -5.11 -11.99 4.70
N SER A 79 -5.20 -11.14 3.69
CA SER A 79 -4.76 -11.48 2.33
C SER A 79 -3.24 -11.56 2.24
N VAL A 80 -2.51 -10.58 2.83
CA VAL A 80 -1.05 -10.63 2.95
C VAL A 80 -0.60 -11.93 3.62
N TRP A 81 -1.24 -12.31 4.73
CA TRP A 81 -0.93 -13.54 5.45
C TRP A 81 -1.07 -14.77 4.55
N VAL A 82 -2.18 -14.89 3.82
CA VAL A 82 -2.39 -16.00 2.88
C VAL A 82 -1.36 -15.99 1.76
N ASN A 83 -1.11 -14.83 1.14
CA ASN A 83 -0.18 -14.72 0.01
C ASN A 83 1.25 -15.11 0.40
N VAL A 84 1.76 -14.56 1.50
CA VAL A 84 3.10 -14.90 2.02
C VAL A 84 3.21 -16.40 2.34
N ASN A 85 2.20 -16.98 3.00
CA ASN A 85 2.22 -18.41 3.32
C ASN A 85 2.11 -19.30 2.08
N LEU A 86 1.38 -18.91 1.04
CA LEU A 86 1.36 -19.62 -0.24
C LEU A 86 2.74 -19.59 -0.91
N LEU A 87 3.39 -18.43 -0.95
CA LEU A 87 4.76 -18.31 -1.48
C LEU A 87 5.71 -19.27 -0.76
N ARG A 88 5.67 -19.30 0.58
CA ARG A 88 6.50 -20.21 1.38
C ARG A 88 6.11 -21.68 1.21
N HIS A 89 4.81 -21.99 1.09
CA HIS A 89 4.30 -23.34 0.84
C HIS A 89 4.87 -23.91 -0.46
N PHE A 90 4.97 -23.10 -1.51
CA PHE A 90 5.54 -23.51 -2.79
C PHE A 90 7.08 -23.48 -2.83
N GLY A 91 7.75 -23.15 -1.73
CA GLY A 91 9.21 -23.17 -1.63
C GLY A 91 9.90 -21.89 -2.11
N CYS A 92 9.17 -20.80 -2.36
CA CYS A 92 9.77 -19.52 -2.72
C CYS A 92 10.60 -18.97 -1.54
N THR A 93 11.90 -18.77 -1.77
CA THR A 93 12.84 -18.23 -0.78
C THR A 93 13.19 -16.77 -1.03
N LEU A 94 12.55 -16.10 -1.98
CA LEU A 94 12.82 -14.69 -2.25
C LEU A 94 12.52 -13.83 -1.01
N PRO A 95 13.35 -12.80 -0.76
CA PRO A 95 13.05 -11.79 0.26
C PRO A 95 11.74 -11.08 -0.10
N ILE A 96 10.92 -10.79 0.91
CA ILE A 96 9.62 -10.14 0.74
C ILE A 96 9.64 -8.85 1.54
N GLN A 97 9.26 -7.73 0.90
CA GLN A 97 8.88 -6.51 1.60
C GLN A 97 7.38 -6.30 1.53
N LEU A 98 6.76 -6.10 2.70
CA LEU A 98 5.40 -5.60 2.84
C LEU A 98 5.46 -4.09 3.08
N TRP A 99 4.90 -3.32 2.16
CA TRP A 99 4.81 -1.86 2.23
C TRP A 99 3.40 -1.44 2.70
N TYR A 100 3.35 -0.50 3.63
CA TYR A 100 2.12 -0.01 4.25
C TYR A 100 2.20 1.50 4.54
N LEU A 101 1.07 2.14 4.86
CA LEU A 101 0.97 3.59 5.12
C LEU A 101 0.72 3.86 6.60
N GLY A 102 1.80 3.94 7.40
CA GLY A 102 1.74 4.34 8.80
C GLY A 102 1.18 3.29 9.77
N ASP A 103 1.13 3.68 11.04
CA ASP A 103 0.71 2.84 12.18
C ASP A 103 -0.78 2.47 12.18
N GLY A 104 -1.59 3.15 11.38
CA GLY A 104 -2.99 2.80 11.11
C GLY A 104 -3.18 1.61 10.17
N GLU A 105 -2.10 1.11 9.54
CA GLU A 105 -2.14 -0.08 8.69
C GLU A 105 -1.28 -1.23 9.24
N MET A 106 -0.21 -0.98 9.97
CA MET A 106 0.61 -2.05 10.54
C MET A 106 1.09 -1.72 11.95
N ASP A 107 0.93 -2.68 12.85
CA ASP A 107 1.40 -2.58 14.23
C ASP A 107 2.57 -3.55 14.52
N PRO A 108 3.25 -3.41 15.67
CA PRO A 108 4.38 -4.28 16.03
C PRO A 108 4.02 -5.76 16.13
N TYR A 109 2.80 -6.09 16.56
CA TYR A 109 2.36 -7.48 16.69
C TYR A 109 2.18 -8.12 15.32
N MET A 110 1.56 -7.43 14.37
CA MET A 110 1.43 -7.84 12.98
C MET A 110 2.80 -8.08 12.33
N LYS A 111 3.77 -7.18 12.56
CA LYS A 111 5.16 -7.36 12.11
C LYS A 111 5.78 -8.64 12.69
N ARG A 112 5.56 -8.93 13.98
CA ARG A 112 6.05 -10.16 14.62
C ARG A 112 5.41 -11.42 14.04
N LEU A 113 4.15 -11.39 13.63
CA LEU A 113 3.50 -12.53 12.98
C LEU A 113 4.18 -12.87 11.65
N LEU A 114 4.60 -11.85 10.88
CA LEU A 114 5.24 -12.04 9.58
C LEU A 114 6.76 -12.31 9.66
N ALA A 115 7.43 -11.92 10.75
CA ALA A 115 8.88 -12.07 10.88
C ALA A 115 9.40 -13.52 10.69
N PRO A 116 8.77 -14.58 11.24
CA PRO A 116 9.17 -15.96 10.98
C PRO A 116 9.08 -16.40 9.51
N LEU A 117 8.27 -15.69 8.71
CA LEU A 117 8.11 -15.93 7.27
C LEU A 117 9.15 -15.16 6.43
N GLY A 118 10.08 -14.45 7.08
CA GLY A 118 11.14 -13.67 6.42
C GLY A 118 10.60 -12.47 5.65
N VAL A 119 9.56 -11.82 6.17
CA VAL A 119 9.00 -10.59 5.60
C VAL A 119 9.55 -9.38 6.36
N GLU A 120 10.09 -8.42 5.61
CA GLU A 120 10.42 -7.10 6.10
C GLU A 120 9.22 -6.17 5.91
N CYS A 121 8.79 -5.47 6.96
CA CYS A 121 7.67 -4.53 6.89
C CYS A 121 8.19 -3.10 6.81
N VAL A 122 7.86 -2.38 5.74
CA VAL A 122 8.36 -1.04 5.42
C VAL A 122 7.23 -0.02 5.51
N ASP A 123 7.44 1.02 6.33
CA ASP A 123 6.52 2.15 6.38
C ASP A 123 6.82 3.12 5.24
N ALA A 124 5.91 3.19 4.27
CA ALA A 124 6.06 4.06 3.11
C ALA A 124 6.05 5.54 3.52
N ARG A 125 5.41 5.92 4.64
CA ARG A 125 5.40 7.30 5.16
C ARG A 125 6.77 7.73 5.69
N GLU A 126 7.59 6.79 6.16
CA GLU A 126 8.96 7.10 6.56
C GLU A 126 9.85 7.27 5.33
N VAL A 127 9.68 6.43 4.32
CA VAL A 127 10.41 6.54 3.04
C VAL A 127 10.03 7.82 2.28
N GLU A 128 8.76 8.23 2.33
CA GLU A 128 8.23 9.48 1.75
C GLU A 128 8.94 10.74 2.27
N LYS A 129 9.53 10.70 3.48
CA LYS A 129 10.31 11.83 4.02
C LYS A 129 11.61 12.08 3.25
N GLU A 130 12.22 11.01 2.74
CA GLU A 130 13.45 11.07 1.94
C GLU A 130 13.16 11.15 0.43
N HIS A 131 12.03 10.58 0.02
CA HIS A 131 11.54 10.57 -1.36
C HIS A 131 10.12 11.15 -1.41
N PRO A 132 9.99 12.50 -1.43
CA PRO A 132 8.68 13.14 -1.46
C PRO A 132 7.85 12.68 -2.66
N CYS A 133 6.59 12.35 -2.39
CA CYS A 133 5.61 11.91 -3.37
C CYS A 133 4.42 12.88 -3.29
N ARG A 134 3.97 13.45 -4.41
CA ARG A 134 2.89 14.45 -4.39
C ARG A 134 1.59 13.91 -3.79
N ILE A 135 1.20 12.70 -4.19
CA ILE A 135 0.09 11.94 -3.60
C ILE A 135 0.58 10.53 -3.34
N LEU A 136 0.71 10.16 -2.07
CA LEU A 136 0.94 8.78 -1.66
C LEU A 136 -0.28 8.26 -0.89
N CYS A 137 -1.14 7.50 -1.57
CA CYS A 137 -2.24 6.78 -0.96
C CYS A 137 -2.32 5.34 -1.49
N GLY A 138 -3.50 4.73 -1.47
CA GLY A 138 -3.65 3.28 -1.62
C GLY A 138 -3.11 2.71 -2.94
N TRP A 139 -3.33 3.37 -4.07
CA TRP A 139 -2.95 2.85 -5.40
C TRP A 139 -1.55 3.31 -5.83
N GLU A 140 -1.18 4.54 -5.51
CA GLU A 140 0.14 5.11 -5.79
C GLU A 140 1.25 4.35 -5.06
N LEU A 141 0.94 3.77 -3.90
CA LEU A 141 1.86 2.96 -3.10
C LEU A 141 2.54 1.84 -3.91
N LYS A 142 1.87 1.22 -4.90
CA LYS A 142 2.46 0.12 -5.66
C LYS A 142 3.70 0.57 -6.45
N LEU A 143 3.57 1.69 -7.17
CA LEU A 143 4.67 2.29 -7.94
C LEU A 143 5.77 2.80 -7.01
N PHE A 144 5.38 3.49 -5.93
CA PHE A 144 6.31 4.01 -4.94
C PHE A 144 7.14 2.90 -4.28
N ALA A 145 6.48 1.85 -3.78
CA ALA A 145 7.11 0.70 -3.16
C ALA A 145 8.02 -0.06 -4.14
N THR A 146 7.57 -0.26 -5.38
CA THR A 146 8.41 -0.89 -6.41
C THR A 146 9.67 -0.07 -6.65
N LEU A 147 9.55 1.25 -6.88
CA LEU A 147 10.69 2.11 -7.17
C LEU A 147 11.69 2.15 -6.01
N HIS A 148 11.22 2.28 -4.77
CA HIS A 148 12.05 2.51 -3.58
C HIS A 148 12.44 1.23 -2.81
N SER A 149 11.95 0.06 -3.21
CA SER A 149 12.44 -1.23 -2.67
C SER A 149 13.93 -1.47 -2.98
N PRO A 150 14.64 -2.27 -2.16
CA PRO A 150 16.08 -2.52 -2.32
C PRO A 150 16.43 -3.47 -3.47
N PHE A 151 15.43 -4.03 -4.16
CA PHE A 151 15.61 -5.09 -5.16
C PHE A 151 15.92 -4.51 -6.54
N ALA A 152 16.88 -5.07 -7.28
CA ALA A 152 17.10 -4.70 -8.68
C ALA A 152 15.96 -5.21 -9.57
N GLN A 153 15.49 -6.43 -9.31
CA GLN A 153 14.40 -7.09 -10.02
C GLN A 153 13.24 -7.35 -9.03
N VAL A 154 12.07 -6.79 -9.32
CA VAL A 154 10.89 -6.84 -8.44
C VAL A 154 9.81 -7.69 -9.06
N LEU A 155 9.34 -8.71 -8.34
CA LEU A 155 8.01 -9.29 -8.56
C LEU A 155 7.05 -8.59 -7.60
N PHE A 156 6.14 -7.77 -8.11
CA PHE A 156 5.09 -7.20 -7.28
C PHE A 156 3.89 -8.13 -7.24
N LEU A 157 3.24 -8.24 -6.07
CA LEU A 157 1.96 -8.94 -5.88
C LEU A 157 1.01 -8.09 -5.03
N ASP A 158 -0.23 -7.95 -5.47
CA ASP A 158 -1.30 -7.47 -4.62
C ASP A 158 -1.51 -8.42 -3.42
N ALA A 159 -1.96 -7.87 -2.29
CA ALA A 159 -2.16 -8.65 -1.07
C ALA A 159 -3.07 -9.87 -1.30
N ASP A 160 -4.07 -9.76 -2.17
CA ASP A 160 -5.04 -10.81 -2.52
C ASP A 160 -4.71 -11.58 -3.80
N ASN A 161 -3.47 -11.50 -4.28
CA ASN A 161 -3.02 -12.22 -5.45
C ASN A 161 -2.16 -13.44 -5.11
N GLY A 162 -2.81 -14.60 -5.01
CA GLY A 162 -2.15 -15.85 -4.61
C GLY A 162 -1.49 -16.57 -5.78
N VAL A 163 -0.31 -17.14 -5.53
CA VAL A 163 0.39 -18.03 -6.47
C VAL A 163 -0.13 -19.48 -6.39
N VAL A 164 0.06 -20.24 -7.47
CA VAL A 164 -0.23 -21.70 -7.49
C VAL A 164 1.02 -22.58 -7.60
N CYS A 165 2.20 -21.96 -7.73
CA CYS A 165 3.52 -22.61 -7.73
C CYS A 165 4.61 -21.58 -7.36
N ASP A 166 5.88 -21.99 -7.26
CA ASP A 166 7.00 -21.07 -7.03
C ASP A 166 7.18 -20.14 -8.24
N PRO A 167 7.02 -18.80 -8.10
CA PRO A 167 7.13 -17.87 -9.21
C PRO A 167 8.59 -17.50 -9.56
N THR A 168 9.59 -18.02 -8.83
CA THR A 168 11.01 -17.61 -9.00
C THR A 168 11.53 -17.82 -10.42
N TYR A 169 10.99 -18.81 -11.16
CA TYR A 169 11.40 -19.08 -12.54
C TYR A 169 11.08 -17.91 -13.51
N LEU A 170 10.14 -17.02 -13.16
CA LEU A 170 9.77 -15.89 -14.03
C LEU A 170 10.96 -14.96 -14.33
N PHE A 171 11.89 -14.80 -13.38
CA PHE A 171 13.11 -14.01 -13.56
C PHE A 171 14.09 -14.63 -14.56
N GLU A 172 13.87 -15.89 -14.96
CA GLU A 172 14.71 -16.61 -15.90
C GLU A 172 14.07 -16.79 -17.28
N CYS A 173 12.78 -16.46 -17.44
CA CYS A 173 12.07 -16.54 -18.71
C CYS A 173 12.72 -15.65 -19.78
N ASP A 174 12.75 -16.13 -21.02
CA ASP A 174 13.36 -15.42 -22.15
C ASP A 174 12.62 -14.11 -22.45
N GLU A 175 11.31 -14.08 -22.27
CA GLU A 175 10.47 -12.89 -22.43
C GLU A 175 10.88 -11.81 -21.44
N TYR A 176 11.04 -12.16 -20.16
CA TYR A 176 11.51 -11.22 -19.15
C TYR A 176 12.95 -10.77 -19.42
N LYS A 177 13.86 -11.70 -19.74
CA LYS A 177 15.25 -11.35 -20.08
C LYS A 177 15.35 -10.46 -21.31
N ARG A 178 14.45 -10.59 -22.28
CA ARG A 178 14.41 -9.74 -23.47
C ARG A 178 13.92 -8.33 -23.15
N HIS A 179 12.85 -8.19 -22.38
CA HIS A 179 12.18 -6.90 -22.20
C HIS A 179 12.54 -6.17 -20.90
N GLY A 180 12.87 -6.89 -19.83
CA GLY A 180 13.08 -6.34 -18.50
C GLY A 180 11.78 -6.03 -17.75
N ALA A 181 10.62 -6.13 -18.41
CA ALA A 181 9.31 -5.95 -17.80
C ALA A 181 8.32 -7.00 -18.31
N VAL A 182 7.53 -7.57 -17.40
CA VAL A 182 6.37 -8.42 -17.70
C VAL A 182 5.13 -7.85 -17.03
N PHE A 183 4.07 -7.68 -17.82
CA PHE A 183 2.73 -7.36 -17.35
C PHE A 183 1.76 -8.46 -17.78
N TRP A 184 0.60 -8.51 -17.13
CA TRP A 184 -0.47 -9.44 -17.46
C TRP A 184 -1.66 -8.70 -18.07
N PRO A 185 -2.42 -9.35 -18.96
CA PRO A 185 -3.64 -8.75 -19.51
C PRO A 185 -4.70 -8.60 -18.41
N ASP A 186 -5.39 -7.46 -18.42
CA ASP A 186 -6.54 -7.15 -17.57
C ASP A 186 -7.76 -8.03 -17.90
N TYR A 187 -8.69 -8.13 -16.95
CA TYR A 187 -9.94 -8.86 -17.08
C TYR A 187 -10.63 -8.55 -18.41
N ALA A 188 -11.07 -9.62 -19.10
CA ALA A 188 -11.69 -9.57 -20.41
C ALA A 188 -10.87 -8.86 -21.51
N CYS A 189 -9.55 -8.71 -21.31
CA CYS A 189 -8.62 -8.09 -22.25
C CYS A 189 -9.10 -6.71 -22.75
N TRP A 190 -9.63 -5.88 -21.84
CA TRP A 190 -10.13 -4.55 -22.20
C TRP A 190 -9.00 -3.68 -22.76
N THR A 191 -9.38 -2.68 -23.53
CA THR A 191 -8.44 -1.70 -24.10
C THR A 191 -8.85 -0.30 -23.72
N LEU A 192 -7.87 0.61 -23.67
CA LEU A 192 -8.14 2.01 -23.43
C LEU A 192 -8.77 2.64 -24.67
N LYS A 193 -9.81 3.47 -24.43
CA LYS A 193 -10.49 4.16 -25.52
C LYS A 193 -9.54 5.16 -26.21
N PRO A 194 -9.65 5.36 -27.53
CA PRO A 194 -8.91 6.39 -28.27
C PRO A 194 -8.84 7.77 -27.60
N GLY A 195 -9.95 8.23 -27.01
CA GLY A 195 -10.00 9.54 -26.33
C GLY A 195 -9.06 9.64 -25.12
N VAL A 196 -8.83 8.53 -24.41
CA VAL A 196 -7.93 8.48 -23.25
C VAL A 196 -6.49 8.71 -23.69
N TRP A 197 -6.04 8.02 -24.74
CA TRP A 197 -4.70 8.22 -25.30
C TRP A 197 -4.44 9.67 -25.71
N ARG A 198 -5.44 10.37 -26.28
CA ARG A 198 -5.33 11.79 -26.63
C ARG A 198 -5.17 12.69 -25.40
N ILE A 199 -5.87 12.41 -24.30
CA ILE A 199 -5.75 13.16 -23.04
C ILE A 199 -4.31 13.10 -22.53
N PHE A 200 -3.64 11.95 -22.66
CA PHE A 200 -2.25 11.77 -22.23
C PHE A 200 -1.20 12.05 -23.31
N GLY A 201 -1.56 12.80 -24.37
CA GLY A 201 -0.61 13.27 -25.38
C GLY A 201 -0.07 12.18 -26.31
N MET A 202 -0.81 11.09 -26.52
CA MET A 202 -0.42 9.96 -27.37
C MET A 202 -1.40 9.76 -28.53
N PRO A 203 -1.43 10.67 -29.53
CA PRO A 203 -2.37 10.57 -30.66
C PRO A 203 -2.17 9.31 -31.50
N ASP A 204 -0.93 8.83 -31.65
CA ASP A 204 -0.65 7.60 -32.42
C ASP A 204 -1.28 6.36 -31.78
N MET A 205 -1.31 6.30 -30.44
CA MET A 205 -2.01 5.25 -29.69
C MET A 205 -3.53 5.40 -29.78
N ALA A 206 -4.03 6.57 -30.16
CA ALA A 206 -5.44 6.87 -30.29
C ALA A 206 -6.03 6.50 -31.67
N GLU A 207 -5.21 5.97 -32.58
CA GLU A 207 -5.71 5.40 -33.83
C GLU A 207 -6.50 4.12 -33.52
N PRO A 208 -7.74 3.95 -34.05
CA PRO A 208 -8.60 2.83 -33.67
C PRO A 208 -7.94 1.46 -33.82
N GLU A 209 -7.20 1.25 -34.92
CA GLU A 209 -6.50 0.00 -35.20
C GLU A 209 -5.41 -0.32 -34.17
N VAL A 210 -4.81 0.70 -33.56
CA VAL A 210 -3.80 0.54 -32.49
C VAL A 210 -4.50 0.29 -31.15
N ALA A 211 -5.44 1.17 -30.79
CA ALA A 211 -6.15 1.12 -29.52
C ALA A 211 -6.92 -0.19 -29.31
N GLU A 212 -7.50 -0.77 -30.36
CA GLU A 212 -8.26 -2.03 -30.27
C GLU A 212 -7.38 -3.27 -30.03
N HIS A 213 -6.07 -3.19 -30.32
CA HIS A 213 -5.13 -4.30 -30.13
C HIS A 213 -4.24 -4.11 -28.88
N GLU A 214 -4.22 -2.92 -28.31
CA GLU A 214 -3.44 -2.61 -27.12
C GLU A 214 -4.16 -3.03 -25.83
N ARG A 215 -3.86 -4.26 -25.37
CA ARG A 215 -4.44 -4.83 -24.15
C ARG A 215 -4.02 -4.03 -22.92
N ALA A 216 -4.99 -3.70 -22.08
CA ALA A 216 -4.75 -3.06 -20.79
C ALA A 216 -4.03 -4.00 -19.81
N PHE A 217 -3.33 -3.40 -18.85
CA PHE A 217 -2.56 -4.11 -17.84
C PHE A 217 -3.41 -4.44 -16.63
N GLU A 218 -3.23 -5.64 -16.07
CA GLU A 218 -3.54 -5.94 -14.67
C GLU A 218 -2.30 -5.68 -13.82
N SER A 219 -2.40 -4.79 -12.82
CA SER A 219 -1.30 -4.45 -11.91
C SER A 219 -1.33 -5.21 -10.60
N GLY A 220 -2.26 -6.17 -10.43
CA GLY A 220 -2.23 -7.14 -9.34
C GLY A 220 -0.93 -7.96 -9.29
N GLN A 221 -0.20 -8.04 -10.40
CA GLN A 221 1.16 -8.54 -10.45
C GLN A 221 1.91 -7.99 -11.65
N TYR A 222 3.21 -7.80 -11.48
CA TYR A 222 4.13 -7.46 -12.56
C TYR A 222 5.56 -7.83 -12.17
N LEU A 223 6.42 -8.00 -13.17
CA LEU A 223 7.82 -8.32 -12.98
C LEU A 223 8.68 -7.25 -13.66
N ILE A 224 9.53 -6.53 -12.93
CA ILE A 224 10.28 -5.39 -13.48
C ILE A 224 11.75 -5.44 -13.03
N ASP A 225 12.68 -5.35 -13.99
CA ASP A 225 14.09 -5.03 -13.76
C ASP A 225 14.27 -3.51 -13.74
N LYS A 226 14.43 -2.94 -12.55
CA LYS A 226 14.54 -1.49 -12.35
C LYS A 226 15.81 -0.91 -12.99
N ARG A 227 16.86 -1.70 -13.17
CA ARG A 227 18.08 -1.23 -13.87
C ARG A 227 17.81 -0.89 -15.34
N ARG A 228 16.80 -1.53 -15.91
CA ARG A 228 16.42 -1.40 -17.32
C ARG A 228 15.22 -0.50 -17.51
N CYS A 229 14.31 -0.53 -16.54
CA CYS A 229 13.00 0.12 -16.64
C CYS A 229 12.81 1.30 -15.66
N ASP A 230 13.89 1.90 -15.17
CA ASP A 230 13.83 3.04 -14.23
C ASP A 230 13.08 4.24 -14.83
N ARG A 231 13.29 4.53 -16.13
CA ARG A 231 12.66 5.69 -16.78
C ARG A 231 11.14 5.56 -16.83
N GLU A 232 10.67 4.37 -17.16
CA GLU A 232 9.25 4.03 -17.31
C GLU A 232 8.59 3.99 -15.94
N LEU A 233 9.25 3.42 -14.92
CA LEU A 233 8.77 3.43 -13.54
C LEU A 233 8.62 4.85 -13.00
N ARG A 234 9.61 5.72 -13.21
CA ARG A 234 9.57 7.11 -12.72
C ARG A 234 8.49 7.93 -13.42
N LEU A 235 8.28 7.74 -14.72
CA LEU A 235 7.17 8.38 -15.43
C LEU A 235 5.81 7.81 -14.99
N SER A 236 5.72 6.50 -14.76
CA SER A 236 4.51 5.87 -14.22
C SER A 236 4.17 6.41 -12.84
N LEU A 237 5.18 6.59 -11.97
CA LEU A 237 5.02 7.22 -10.66
C LEU A 237 4.55 8.67 -10.79
N LEU A 238 5.07 9.46 -11.74
CA LEU A 238 4.57 10.81 -11.99
C LEU A 238 3.06 10.81 -12.32
N TYR A 239 2.60 9.90 -13.17
CA TYR A 239 1.16 9.77 -13.46
C TYR A 239 0.35 9.45 -12.19
N ALA A 240 0.87 8.59 -11.31
CA ALA A 240 0.23 8.24 -10.05
C ALA A 240 0.25 9.39 -9.03
N GLU A 241 1.35 10.15 -8.94
CA GLU A 241 1.49 11.35 -8.11
C GLU A 241 0.50 12.47 -8.47
N HIS A 242 0.01 12.44 -9.71
CA HIS A 242 -1.04 13.32 -10.24
C HIS A 242 -2.39 12.61 -10.31
N SER A 243 -2.69 11.68 -9.41
CA SER A 243 -3.93 10.88 -9.39
C SER A 243 -5.21 11.69 -9.28
N ASP A 244 -5.15 12.90 -8.70
CA ASP A 244 -6.26 13.86 -8.69
C ASP A 244 -6.65 14.37 -10.09
N PHE A 245 -5.78 14.20 -11.10
CA PHE A 245 -6.07 14.33 -12.53
C PHE A 245 -6.18 12.97 -13.21
N THR A 246 -5.13 12.14 -13.11
CA THR A 246 -4.99 10.90 -13.87
C THR A 246 -6.17 9.96 -13.64
N PHE A 247 -6.60 9.75 -12.39
CA PHE A 247 -7.69 8.80 -12.08
C PHE A 247 -9.09 9.36 -12.40
N GLN A 248 -9.20 10.60 -12.89
CA GLN A 248 -10.43 11.08 -13.53
C GLN A 248 -10.60 10.49 -14.95
N HIS A 249 -9.52 9.98 -15.55
CA HIS A 249 -9.50 9.50 -16.93
C HIS A 249 -9.21 8.01 -17.08
N VAL A 250 -8.57 7.39 -16.09
CA VAL A 250 -8.20 5.96 -16.09
C VAL A 250 -8.55 5.28 -14.76
N TYR A 251 -8.42 3.95 -14.71
CA TYR A 251 -8.81 3.15 -13.56
C TYR A 251 -7.59 2.79 -12.69
N GLY A 252 -7.09 3.81 -11.98
CA GLY A 252 -6.08 3.62 -10.95
C GLY A 252 -4.66 3.38 -11.48
N ASP A 253 -3.85 2.73 -10.65
CA ASP A 253 -2.40 2.60 -10.86
C ASP A 253 -2.02 1.76 -12.09
N LYS A 254 -2.88 0.81 -12.50
CA LYS A 254 -2.56 -0.10 -13.60
C LYS A 254 -2.33 0.63 -14.92
N GLU A 255 -3.13 1.66 -15.19
CA GLU A 255 -2.92 2.50 -16.37
C GLU A 255 -1.72 3.43 -16.22
N CYS A 256 -1.27 3.79 -15.02
CA CYS A 256 -0.04 4.58 -14.87
C CYS A 256 1.17 3.84 -15.45
N PHE A 257 1.28 2.53 -15.22
CA PHE A 257 2.30 1.69 -15.88
C PHE A 257 2.12 1.70 -17.40
N HIS A 258 0.89 1.48 -17.86
CA HIS A 258 0.59 1.38 -19.29
C HIS A 258 0.93 2.68 -20.04
N LEU A 259 0.50 3.81 -19.49
CA LEU A 259 0.79 5.15 -19.99
C LEU A 259 2.29 5.42 -19.98
N GLY A 260 3.00 5.10 -18.89
CA GLY A 260 4.45 5.31 -18.77
C GLY A 260 5.24 4.55 -19.83
N TRP A 261 4.93 3.26 -20.04
CA TRP A 261 5.60 2.44 -21.06
C TRP A 261 5.33 2.95 -22.47
N ARG A 262 4.07 3.25 -22.80
CA ARG A 262 3.70 3.69 -24.15
C ARG A 262 4.17 5.11 -24.45
N ARG A 263 4.15 6.01 -23.47
CA ARG A 263 4.66 7.39 -23.64
C ARG A 263 6.15 7.41 -23.98
N LEU A 264 6.92 6.44 -23.48
CA LEU A 264 8.36 6.29 -23.73
C LEU A 264 8.69 5.29 -24.86
N GLY A 265 7.68 4.77 -25.58
CA GLY A 265 7.88 3.81 -26.68
C GLY A 265 8.57 2.52 -26.25
N SER A 266 8.36 2.11 -25.00
CA SER A 266 9.06 0.98 -24.37
C SER A 266 8.29 -0.32 -24.56
N GLU A 267 9.02 -1.36 -24.94
CA GLU A 267 8.47 -2.70 -25.10
C GLU A 267 8.39 -3.44 -23.77
N TYR A 268 7.40 -4.32 -23.64
CA TYR A 268 7.20 -5.17 -22.48
C TYR A 268 6.78 -6.57 -22.93
N ALA A 269 6.96 -7.56 -22.06
CA ALA A 269 6.43 -8.90 -22.29
C ALA A 269 5.03 -9.04 -21.67
N MET A 270 4.18 -9.82 -22.33
CA MET A 270 2.85 -10.17 -21.82
C MET A 270 2.48 -11.58 -22.28
N PRO A 271 1.94 -12.45 -21.39
CA PRO A 271 1.42 -13.75 -21.81
C PRO A 271 0.33 -13.63 -22.88
N SER A 272 0.33 -14.55 -23.84
CA SER A 272 -0.62 -14.53 -24.95
C SER A 272 -2.05 -14.90 -24.51
N ALA A 273 -2.16 -15.80 -23.54
CA ALA A 273 -3.41 -16.22 -22.94
C ALA A 273 -4.06 -15.06 -22.17
N GLY A 274 -5.31 -14.73 -22.53
CA GLY A 274 -6.12 -13.80 -21.75
C GLY A 274 -6.50 -14.38 -20.39
N PRO A 275 -6.88 -13.53 -19.40
CA PRO A 275 -7.24 -14.02 -18.09
C PRO A 275 -8.57 -14.78 -18.12
N GLY A 276 -8.67 -15.81 -17.31
CA GLY A 276 -9.94 -16.44 -16.95
C GLY A 276 -10.64 -15.67 -15.83
N TRP A 277 -11.92 -15.94 -15.64
CA TRP A 277 -12.69 -15.43 -14.51
C TRP A 277 -13.44 -16.54 -13.81
N ASN A 278 -13.26 -16.59 -12.50
CA ASN A 278 -13.86 -17.60 -11.66
C ASN A 278 -14.53 -16.95 -10.46
N VAL A 279 -15.83 -16.67 -10.61
CA VAL A 279 -16.75 -16.03 -9.64
C VAL A 279 -16.31 -14.63 -9.22
N HIS A 280 -15.21 -14.51 -8.47
CA HIS A 280 -14.67 -13.30 -7.85
C HIS A 280 -13.15 -13.17 -8.03
N THR A 281 -12.56 -14.06 -8.85
CA THR A 281 -11.12 -14.23 -9.00
C THR A 281 -10.72 -14.14 -10.46
N ILE A 282 -9.73 -13.30 -10.76
CA ILE A 282 -9.05 -13.31 -12.05
C ILE A 282 -8.03 -14.44 -12.02
N VAL A 283 -8.10 -15.34 -13.00
CA VAL A 283 -7.17 -16.47 -13.14
C VAL A 283 -6.21 -16.15 -14.27
N GLN A 284 -4.92 -16.05 -13.97
CA GLN A 284 -3.91 -15.59 -14.91
C GLN A 284 -2.83 -16.63 -15.15
N TYR A 285 -2.30 -16.60 -16.37
CA TYR A 285 -1.45 -17.64 -16.92
C TYR A 285 -0.02 -17.15 -17.13
N ASP A 286 0.93 -18.07 -17.11
CA ASP A 286 2.31 -17.82 -17.55
C ASP A 286 2.43 -17.87 -19.09
N PHE A 287 3.66 -17.67 -19.60
CA PHE A 287 3.96 -17.74 -21.03
C PHE A 287 3.75 -19.14 -21.66
N ARG A 288 3.59 -20.18 -20.84
CA ARG A 288 3.30 -21.56 -21.27
C ARG A 288 1.81 -21.88 -21.23
N GLY A 289 0.96 -20.92 -20.86
CA GLY A 289 -0.47 -21.11 -20.70
C GLY A 289 -0.87 -21.88 -19.44
N GLN A 290 0.03 -21.99 -18.45
CA GLN A 290 -0.26 -22.62 -17.16
C GLN A 290 -0.78 -21.57 -16.18
N ILE A 291 -1.79 -21.92 -15.38
CA ILE A 291 -2.28 -21.04 -14.31
C ILE A 291 -1.10 -20.74 -13.37
N LEU A 292 -0.93 -19.46 -13.03
CA LEU A 292 0.11 -19.00 -12.14
C LEU A 292 -0.45 -18.17 -10.98
N PHE A 293 -1.41 -17.30 -11.28
CA PHE A 293 -1.97 -16.35 -10.32
C PHE A 293 -3.48 -16.49 -10.20
N GLN A 294 -3.97 -16.33 -8.97
CA GLN A 294 -5.38 -16.29 -8.59
C GLN A 294 -5.63 -15.00 -7.80
N HIS A 295 -5.98 -13.94 -8.52
CA HIS A 295 -6.21 -12.61 -7.97
C HIS A 295 -7.65 -12.47 -7.48
N ARG A 296 -7.88 -12.59 -6.16
CA ARG A 296 -9.22 -12.53 -5.52
C ARG A 296 -9.75 -11.10 -5.39
N CYS A 297 -9.72 -10.34 -6.48
CA CYS A 297 -9.97 -8.90 -6.49
C CYS A 297 -11.35 -8.51 -5.91
N GLN A 298 -12.36 -9.39 -6.01
CA GLN A 298 -13.73 -9.18 -5.49
C GLN A 298 -14.10 -9.98 -4.23
N ASP A 299 -13.22 -10.83 -3.70
CA ASP A 299 -13.44 -11.57 -2.44
C ASP A 299 -12.12 -11.77 -1.68
N LYS A 300 -11.51 -10.64 -1.31
CA LYS A 300 -10.28 -10.56 -0.52
C LYS A 300 -10.42 -11.35 0.77
N TRP A 301 -9.35 -12.04 1.17
CA TRP A 301 -9.34 -12.81 2.41
C TRP A 301 -9.66 -11.91 3.61
N ARG A 302 -10.60 -12.37 4.45
CA ARG A 302 -11.11 -11.67 5.63
C ARG A 302 -11.64 -12.68 6.64
N PHE A 303 -11.75 -12.26 7.90
CA PHE A 303 -12.33 -13.12 8.93
C PHE A 303 -13.83 -13.36 8.69
N GLY A 304 -14.25 -14.63 8.72
CA GLY A 304 -15.65 -15.05 8.86
C GLY A 304 -16.58 -14.82 7.66
N GLY A 305 -16.08 -14.62 6.43
CA GLY A 305 -16.99 -14.27 5.33
C GLY A 305 -16.49 -14.43 3.89
N ASN A 306 -15.47 -15.25 3.62
CA ASN A 306 -15.08 -15.57 2.24
C ASN A 306 -15.94 -16.69 1.67
N ARG A 307 -16.15 -16.66 0.35
CA ARG A 307 -16.87 -17.72 -0.37
C ARG A 307 -15.87 -18.80 -0.79
N PHE A 308 -16.14 -20.02 -0.37
CA PHE A 308 -15.35 -21.17 -0.77
C PHE A 308 -15.59 -21.49 -2.26
N ASN A 309 -14.52 -21.72 -3.00
CA ASN A 309 -14.57 -22.11 -4.41
C ASN A 309 -13.66 -23.32 -4.68
N ASP A 310 -14.27 -24.49 -4.90
CA ASP A 310 -13.57 -25.77 -5.12
C ASP A 310 -12.80 -25.86 -6.44
N SER A 311 -13.04 -24.93 -7.36
CA SER A 311 -12.35 -24.85 -8.65
C SER A 311 -11.10 -23.95 -8.63
N LEU A 312 -10.82 -23.26 -7.52
CA LEU A 312 -9.57 -22.53 -7.30
C LEU A 312 -8.53 -23.45 -6.66
N ALA A 313 -7.28 -23.31 -7.09
CA ALA A 313 -6.17 -24.05 -6.54
C ALA A 313 -5.91 -23.65 -5.08
N ASN A 314 -5.65 -24.65 -4.23
CA ASN A 314 -5.27 -24.48 -2.82
C ASN A 314 -6.34 -23.80 -1.96
N GLU A 315 -7.61 -23.78 -2.38
CA GLU A 315 -8.67 -23.05 -1.68
C GLU A 315 -8.77 -23.44 -0.20
N GLN A 316 -8.87 -24.75 0.10
CA GLN A 316 -8.94 -25.24 1.48
C GLN A 316 -7.73 -24.81 2.32
N PHE A 317 -6.53 -24.90 1.75
CA PHE A 317 -5.31 -24.47 2.44
C PHE A 317 -5.35 -22.96 2.77
N CYS A 318 -5.83 -22.13 1.85
CA CYS A 318 -6.02 -20.70 2.10
C CYS A 318 -7.03 -20.42 3.23
N PHE A 319 -8.15 -21.16 3.28
CA PHE A 319 -9.09 -21.06 4.39
C PHE A 319 -8.46 -21.45 5.72
N ASP A 320 -7.68 -22.54 5.75
CA ASP A 320 -6.96 -22.98 6.95
C ASP A 320 -5.97 -21.91 7.44
N LEU A 321 -5.30 -21.21 6.52
CA LEU A 321 -4.41 -20.08 6.84
C LEU A 321 -5.17 -18.90 7.46
N VAL A 322 -6.35 -18.54 6.92
CA VAL A 322 -7.21 -17.50 7.51
C VAL A 322 -7.68 -17.90 8.90
N HIS A 323 -8.09 -19.15 9.09
CA HIS A 323 -8.47 -19.68 10.41
C HIS A 323 -7.32 -19.66 11.40
N SER A 324 -6.10 -20.03 10.96
CA SER A 324 -4.90 -19.95 11.77
C SER A 324 -4.63 -18.50 12.21
N LEU A 325 -4.69 -17.54 11.29
CA LEU A 325 -4.52 -16.12 11.64
C LEU A 325 -5.58 -15.64 12.63
N ALA A 326 -6.85 -16.01 12.43
CA ALA A 326 -7.95 -15.64 13.31
C ALA A 326 -7.78 -16.18 14.75
N SER A 327 -7.02 -17.26 14.94
CA SER A 327 -6.70 -17.79 16.27
C SER A 327 -5.60 -17.00 17.00
N MET A 328 -4.79 -16.23 16.27
CA MET A 328 -3.65 -15.49 16.79
C MET A 328 -3.88 -13.98 16.83
N TRP A 329 -4.72 -13.44 15.94
CA TRP A 329 -4.95 -12.01 15.80
C TRP A 329 -6.44 -11.70 15.72
N SER A 330 -6.89 -10.80 16.59
CA SER A 330 -8.30 -10.38 16.68
C SER A 330 -8.76 -9.48 15.53
N GLY A 331 -7.85 -8.98 14.70
CA GLY A 331 -8.15 -7.98 13.68
C GLY A 331 -8.20 -6.54 14.20
N VAL A 332 -7.83 -6.31 15.46
CA VAL A 332 -7.75 -4.98 16.07
C VAL A 332 -6.29 -4.53 16.10
N LEU A 333 -6.03 -3.34 15.56
CA LEU A 333 -4.68 -2.76 15.54
C LEU A 333 -4.20 -2.39 16.94
N TRP A 334 -2.90 -2.55 17.16
CA TRP A 334 -2.17 -2.27 18.41
C TRP A 334 -2.61 -3.09 19.63
N ARG A 335 -3.47 -4.09 19.41
CA ARG A 335 -3.85 -5.07 20.41
C ARG A 335 -2.83 -6.21 20.43
N ASN A 336 -1.91 -6.15 21.39
CA ASN A 336 -0.87 -7.16 21.55
C ASN A 336 -1.45 -8.45 22.16
N GLU A 337 -1.79 -9.44 21.33
CA GLU A 337 -2.40 -10.70 21.80
C GLU A 337 -1.39 -11.64 22.46
N GLN A 338 -0.11 -11.56 22.05
CA GLN A 338 0.97 -12.37 22.59
C GLN A 338 2.18 -11.47 22.93
N PRO A 339 2.19 -10.87 24.13
CA PRO A 339 3.31 -10.05 24.58
C PRO A 339 4.60 -10.86 24.69
N THR A 340 5.71 -10.24 24.30
CA THR A 340 7.06 -10.73 24.62
C THR A 340 7.32 -10.67 26.12
N SER A 341 8.38 -11.34 26.60
CA SER A 341 8.74 -11.30 28.03
C SER A 341 8.98 -9.87 28.55
N ASN A 342 9.59 -8.99 27.73
CA ASN A 342 9.83 -7.60 28.12
C ASN A 342 8.53 -6.79 28.21
N GLU A 343 7.63 -6.96 27.23
CA GLU A 343 6.32 -6.32 27.23
C GLU A 343 5.49 -6.83 28.43
N GLN A 344 5.56 -8.13 28.72
CA GLN A 344 4.88 -8.76 29.85
C GLN A 344 5.35 -8.22 31.20
N SER A 345 6.66 -8.04 31.40
CA SER A 345 7.19 -7.41 32.63
C SER A 345 6.68 -5.97 32.81
N LEU A 346 6.57 -5.19 31.73
CA LEU A 346 5.99 -3.85 31.80
C LEU A 346 4.49 -3.90 32.12
N ILE A 347 3.74 -4.80 31.49
CA ILE A 347 2.31 -5.03 31.77
C ILE A 347 2.11 -5.35 33.26
N GLU A 348 2.87 -6.27 33.83
CA GLU A 348 2.80 -6.63 35.25
C GLU A 348 3.11 -5.46 36.17
N SER A 349 4.01 -4.57 35.75
CA SER A 349 4.35 -3.36 36.51
C SER A 349 3.28 -2.27 36.47
N ILE A 350 2.36 -2.30 35.49
CA ILE A 350 1.27 -1.33 35.29
C ILE A 350 -0.05 -1.85 35.86
N GLN A 351 -0.29 -3.16 35.75
CA GLN A 351 -1.53 -3.81 36.18
C GLN A 351 -1.86 -3.50 37.65
N GLY A 352 -3.10 -3.12 37.89
CA GLY A 352 -3.64 -2.71 39.18
C GLY A 352 -3.33 -1.27 39.59
N LYS A 353 -2.46 -0.55 38.85
CA LYS A 353 -2.14 0.85 39.16
C LYS A 353 -3.21 1.81 38.69
N LYS A 354 -3.19 2.99 39.32
CA LYS A 354 -3.96 4.16 38.89
C LYS A 354 -3.03 5.20 38.30
N ALA A 355 -3.51 5.95 37.32
CA ALA A 355 -2.79 7.07 36.74
C ALA A 355 -3.73 8.26 36.50
N ILE A 356 -3.19 9.47 36.61
CA ILE A 356 -3.88 10.69 36.16
C ILE A 356 -3.70 10.77 34.65
N TYR A 357 -4.80 10.62 33.91
CA TYR A 357 -4.87 10.86 32.48
C TYR A 357 -5.31 12.29 32.22
N ARG A 358 -4.50 13.04 31.48
CA ARG A 358 -4.72 14.44 31.16
C ARG A 358 -4.75 14.65 29.66
N ARG A 359 -5.88 15.18 29.16
CA ARG A 359 -5.96 15.80 27.84
C ARG A 359 -5.52 17.24 28.00
N VAL A 360 -4.29 17.53 27.58
CA VAL A 360 -3.61 18.79 27.92
C VAL A 360 -4.43 19.98 27.41
N GLY A 361 -4.78 20.89 28.34
CA GLY A 361 -5.59 22.06 28.05
C GLY A 361 -7.11 21.82 27.99
N TYR A 362 -7.59 20.63 28.37
CA TYR A 362 -9.01 20.27 28.32
C TYR A 362 -9.53 19.73 29.66
N ASP A 363 -9.17 18.51 30.03
CA ASP A 363 -9.60 17.87 31.27
C ASP A 363 -8.58 16.84 31.80
N GLU A 364 -8.83 16.35 33.00
CA GLU A 364 -8.09 15.23 33.59
C GLU A 364 -9.00 14.33 34.42
N ARG A 365 -8.65 13.04 34.49
CA ARG A 365 -9.33 12.07 35.35
C ARG A 365 -8.40 10.90 35.70
N VAL A 366 -8.75 10.18 36.76
CA VAL A 366 -8.03 8.96 37.16
C VAL A 366 -8.46 7.80 36.27
N LEU A 367 -7.50 7.04 35.74
CA LEU A 367 -7.71 5.75 35.09
C LEU A 367 -7.14 4.63 35.95
N GLN A 368 -7.87 3.53 36.09
CA GLN A 368 -7.38 2.29 36.68
C GLN A 368 -7.07 1.25 35.59
N PHE A 369 -5.87 0.67 35.62
CA PHE A 369 -5.37 -0.27 34.64
C PHE A 369 -5.57 -1.70 35.15
N ASP A 370 -6.64 -2.36 34.72
CA ASP A 370 -7.00 -3.69 35.23
C ASP A 370 -6.19 -4.81 34.57
N GLY A 371 -6.13 -5.97 35.22
CA GLY A 371 -5.27 -7.10 34.82
C GLY A 371 -5.72 -7.88 33.59
N ASP A 372 -6.96 -7.69 33.16
CA ASP A 372 -7.48 -8.19 31.89
C ASP A 372 -7.18 -7.24 30.72
N ARG A 373 -6.37 -6.20 30.95
CA ARG A 373 -6.00 -5.14 29.98
C ARG A 373 -7.15 -4.17 29.65
N MET A 374 -8.16 -4.13 30.52
CA MET A 374 -9.22 -3.14 30.46
C MET A 374 -8.89 -1.91 31.31
N ILE A 375 -9.53 -0.79 30.99
CA ILE A 375 -9.59 0.37 31.88
C ILE A 375 -10.83 0.20 32.76
N GLY A 376 -10.63 0.23 34.08
CA GLY A 376 -11.67 0.11 35.10
C GLY A 376 -12.27 1.46 35.47
N GLU A 377 -11.86 1.99 36.62
CA GLU A 377 -12.20 3.36 37.04
C GLU A 377 -11.78 4.38 35.97
N GLY A 378 -12.68 5.32 35.67
CA GLY A 378 -12.44 6.40 34.70
C GLY A 378 -12.49 6.00 33.23
N ALA A 379 -12.87 4.75 32.91
CA ALA A 379 -13.05 4.32 31.53
C ALA A 379 -14.08 5.18 30.78
N ALA A 380 -13.77 5.52 29.53
CA ALA A 380 -14.70 6.18 28.61
C ALA A 380 -14.62 5.51 27.24
N GLU A 381 -15.43 5.95 26.27
CA GLU A 381 -15.48 5.35 24.93
C GLU A 381 -14.11 5.26 24.27
N CYS A 382 -13.29 6.32 24.40
CA CYS A 382 -11.95 6.43 23.84
C CYS A 382 -10.87 5.65 24.64
N GLU A 383 -11.12 5.31 25.89
CA GLU A 383 -10.13 4.68 26.77
C GLU A 383 -10.77 3.49 27.48
N ARG A 384 -10.91 2.40 26.74
CA ARG A 384 -11.52 1.13 27.17
C ARG A 384 -10.48 0.07 27.48
N CYS A 385 -9.41 0.03 26.70
CA CYS A 385 -8.39 -1.00 26.75
C CYS A 385 -6.99 -0.35 26.80
N TRP A 386 -6.02 -1.11 27.29
CA TRP A 386 -4.61 -0.71 27.26
C TRP A 386 -3.70 -1.86 26.85
N HIS A 387 -2.71 -1.58 26.01
CA HIS A 387 -1.74 -2.57 25.55
C HIS A 387 -0.33 -1.98 25.51
N VAL A 388 0.65 -2.85 25.70
CA VAL A 388 2.07 -2.50 25.59
C VAL A 388 2.64 -3.18 24.35
N ASN A 389 3.36 -2.41 23.53
CA ASN A 389 4.08 -2.92 22.38
C ASN A 389 5.51 -2.36 22.39
N GLN A 390 6.48 -3.21 22.09
CA GLN A 390 7.84 -2.80 21.81
C GLN A 390 7.94 -2.28 20.38
N VAL A 391 8.44 -1.05 20.22
CA VAL A 391 8.69 -0.39 18.94
C VAL A 391 10.15 0.05 18.92
N ASP A 392 10.93 -0.53 18.01
CA ASP A 392 12.38 -0.36 17.96
C ASP A 392 13.02 -0.69 19.32
N SER A 393 13.74 0.28 19.92
CA SER A 393 14.37 0.15 21.23
C SER A 393 13.49 0.59 22.40
N GLY A 394 12.24 1.02 22.16
CA GLY A 394 11.37 1.63 23.17
C GLY A 394 10.06 0.88 23.40
N MET A 395 9.43 1.12 24.55
CA MET A 395 8.08 0.64 24.84
C MET A 395 7.04 1.72 24.53
N VAL A 396 5.91 1.30 23.97
CA VAL A 396 4.75 2.14 23.70
C VAL A 396 3.55 1.58 24.47
N LEU A 397 2.98 2.41 25.34
CA LEU A 397 1.69 2.15 25.98
C LEU A 397 0.59 2.74 25.12
N THR A 398 -0.32 1.90 24.65
CA THR A 398 -1.45 2.30 23.82
C THR A 398 -2.73 2.27 24.63
N LEU A 399 -3.45 3.39 24.67
CA LEU A 399 -4.85 3.42 25.11
C LEU A 399 -5.75 3.27 23.90
N SER A 400 -6.83 2.51 24.02
CA SER A 400 -7.67 2.15 22.88
C SER A 400 -9.14 2.15 23.22
N ARG A 401 -9.95 2.37 22.17
CA ARG A 401 -11.32 1.88 22.08
C ARG A 401 -11.30 0.34 21.99
N VAL A 402 -12.47 -0.26 21.87
CA VAL A 402 -12.58 -1.71 21.66
C VAL A 402 -12.13 -2.11 20.24
N ASP A 403 -12.27 -1.22 19.27
CA ASP A 403 -12.07 -1.47 17.84
C ASP A 403 -10.81 -0.83 17.23
N ARG A 404 -10.22 0.18 17.88
CA ARG A 404 -9.05 0.93 17.35
C ARG A 404 -8.26 1.66 18.44
N PRO A 405 -6.97 2.00 18.21
CA PRO A 405 -6.18 2.80 19.14
C PRO A 405 -6.69 4.24 19.22
N THR A 406 -6.54 4.84 20.40
CA THR A 406 -6.86 6.25 20.67
C THR A 406 -5.59 7.08 20.72
N CYS A 407 -4.57 6.61 21.44
CA CYS A 407 -3.26 7.26 21.52
C CYS A 407 -2.15 6.25 21.78
N HIS A 408 -0.96 6.59 21.28
CA HIS A 408 0.29 5.90 21.56
C HIS A 408 1.13 6.78 22.48
N LEU A 409 1.49 6.26 23.65
CA LEU A 409 2.23 6.97 24.68
C LEU A 409 3.63 6.39 24.82
N ARG A 410 4.63 7.25 24.90
CA ARG A 410 6.02 6.90 25.18
C ARG A 410 6.41 7.41 26.56
N GLN A 411 7.25 6.64 27.25
CA GLN A 411 7.72 7.01 28.57
C GLN A 411 8.66 8.23 28.48
N ARG A 412 8.33 9.29 29.20
CA ARG A 412 9.16 10.49 29.34
C ARG A 412 10.09 10.37 30.55
N ASP A 413 9.55 9.86 31.65
CA ASP A 413 10.23 9.66 32.94
C ASP A 413 9.58 8.44 33.66
N PRO A 414 10.12 7.96 34.80
CA PRO A 414 9.64 6.73 35.43
C PRO A 414 8.13 6.67 35.70
N GLN A 415 7.48 7.82 35.94
CA GLN A 415 6.04 7.89 36.25
C GLN A 415 5.20 8.43 35.09
N THR A 416 5.79 9.17 34.16
CA THR A 416 5.04 9.90 33.13
C THR A 416 5.21 9.33 31.73
N TRP A 417 4.08 9.16 31.07
CA TRP A 417 3.95 8.79 29.67
C TRP A 417 3.28 9.93 28.90
N THR A 418 3.77 10.21 27.69
CA THR A 418 3.27 11.30 26.85
C THR A 418 3.05 10.86 25.42
N GLY A 419 2.06 11.47 24.78
CA GLY A 419 1.76 11.24 23.37
C GLY A 419 0.66 12.19 22.90
N GLN A 420 -0.12 11.75 21.92
CA GLN A 420 -1.27 12.51 21.42
C GLN A 420 -2.34 11.57 20.91
N TRP A 421 -3.58 12.06 20.82
CA TRP A 421 -4.63 11.35 20.08
C TRP A 421 -4.25 11.18 18.61
N LEU A 422 -4.60 10.02 18.04
CA LEU A 422 -4.30 9.69 16.64
C LEU A 422 -5.32 10.30 15.68
N GLU A 423 -6.58 10.34 16.12
CA GLU A 423 -7.73 10.90 15.40
C GLU A 423 -8.20 12.22 16.05
N TYR A 424 -9.18 12.86 15.41
CA TYR A 424 -9.82 14.11 15.85
C TYR A 424 -8.85 15.28 16.02
N GLU A 425 -8.90 16.00 17.15
CA GLU A 425 -8.10 17.20 17.40
C GLU A 425 -6.62 16.89 17.65
N ARG A 426 -6.22 15.61 17.66
CA ARG A 426 -4.85 15.16 17.94
C ARG A 426 -4.28 15.79 19.21
N MET A 427 -5.10 15.86 20.25
CA MET A 427 -4.78 16.54 21.50
C MET A 427 -3.56 15.90 22.17
N PRO A 428 -2.62 16.68 22.73
CA PRO A 428 -1.53 16.14 23.55
C PRO A 428 -2.07 15.45 24.81
N ILE A 429 -1.49 14.30 25.12
CA ILE A 429 -1.85 13.45 26.25
C ILE A 429 -0.67 13.32 27.21
N GLU A 430 -0.96 13.44 28.49
CA GLU A 430 -0.05 13.08 29.58
C GLU A 430 -0.73 12.06 30.51
N LEU A 431 -0.02 10.99 30.84
CA LEU A 431 -0.47 9.94 31.74
C LEU A 431 0.57 9.76 32.85
N VAL A 432 0.20 10.10 34.08
CA VAL A 432 1.10 10.09 35.25
C VAL A 432 0.65 9.01 36.22
N PHE A 433 1.43 7.93 36.37
CA PHE A 433 1.14 6.87 37.33
C PHE A 433 1.27 7.39 38.77
N LEU A 434 0.26 7.07 39.59
CA LEU A 434 0.25 7.40 41.00
C LEU A 434 1.18 6.43 41.74
N ASP A 435 1.96 6.97 42.68
CA ASP A 435 2.73 6.13 43.60
C ASP A 435 1.75 5.28 44.43
N THR A 436 1.94 3.96 44.40
CA THR A 436 1.17 2.98 45.18
C THR A 436 1.51 3.03 46.65
#